data_AF-A0A4Q0I744-F1
#
_entry.id   AF-A0A4Q0I744-F1
#
_cell.length_a   1.000
_cell.length_b   1.000
_cell.length_c   1.000
_cell.angle_alpha   90.00
_cell.angle_beta   90.00
_cell.angle_gamma   90.00
#
_symmetry.space_group_name_H-M   'P 1'
#
loop_
_entity.id
_entity.type
_entity.pdbx_description
1 polymer ?
#
loop_
_entity_poly.entity_id
_entity_poly.type
_entity_poly.pdbx_seq_one_letter_code
_entity_poly.pdbx_strand_id
1 'polypeptide(L)'
;MRKIFVNSPEFIEPLRLSFESTIAYKKIEKNEIQTRLITQEEFDGLEPSQKEASKNLSYVGLAICLMACIIVFAAIFSLNPGEITKETVVCLGLILLGFILGGFGVILNAKDAVMKPDSQIAEGTAILLDKVYQRGKSGTHTFVMVAFNDQQAYVRSIKCNLYDYNMMSVGSKVYVKVKGSSATAYVAK
;
A
#
# COMPACT_ATOMS: atom_id res chain seq x y z
N MET A 1 16.37 -31.36 3.17
CA MET A 1 16.70 -29.92 3.12
C MET A 1 15.88 -29.20 4.19
N ARG A 2 16.54 -28.60 5.19
CA ARG A 2 15.87 -27.83 6.25
C ARG A 2 15.35 -26.52 5.66
N LYS A 3 14.03 -26.29 5.73
CA LYS A 3 13.43 -24.98 5.48
C LYS A 3 13.91 -24.05 6.61
N ILE A 4 14.77 -23.10 6.25
CA ILE A 4 15.13 -21.98 7.12
C ILE A 4 13.88 -21.12 7.20
N PHE A 5 13.12 -21.26 8.29
CA PHE A 5 12.09 -20.29 8.64
C PHE A 5 12.84 -19.01 9.02
N VAL A 6 12.91 -18.07 8.08
CA VAL A 6 13.31 -16.69 8.34
C VAL A 6 12.39 -16.19 9.45
N ASN A 7 13.00 -15.79 10.57
CA ASN A 7 12.33 -15.28 11.76
C ASN A 7 11.19 -14.35 11.33
N SER A 8 9.95 -14.77 11.62
CA SER A 8 8.83 -13.86 11.49
C SER A 8 9.10 -12.70 12.46
N PRO A 9 9.00 -11.42 12.02
CA PRO A 9 9.13 -10.31 12.93
C PRO A 9 8.10 -10.52 14.05
N GLU A 10 8.60 -10.63 15.28
CA GLU A 10 7.80 -11.02 16.44
C GLU A 10 6.55 -10.12 16.51
N PHE A 11 5.40 -10.76 16.53
CA PHE A 11 4.12 -10.08 16.68
C PHE A 11 3.98 -9.68 18.14
N ILE A 12 4.05 -8.38 18.43
CA ILE A 12 4.02 -7.88 19.80
C ILE A 12 2.75 -7.04 20.04
N GLU A 13 1.59 -7.71 20.11
CA GLU A 13 0.32 -7.05 20.43
C GLU A 13 0.24 -6.51 21.88
N PRO A 14 0.75 -7.20 22.93
CA PRO A 14 0.59 -6.74 24.31
C PRO A 14 1.46 -5.55 24.72
N LEU A 15 2.59 -5.29 24.04
CA LEU A 15 3.52 -4.21 24.41
C LEU A 15 3.15 -2.85 23.80
N ARG A 16 2.15 -2.76 22.92
CA ARG A 16 1.91 -1.57 22.11
C ARG A 16 1.53 -0.32 22.91
N LEU A 17 0.73 -0.49 23.97
CA LEU A 17 0.31 0.61 24.86
C LEU A 17 1.41 0.99 25.87
N SER A 18 2.15 0.02 26.40
CA SER A 18 3.29 0.29 27.27
C SER A 18 4.47 0.90 26.50
N PHE A 19 4.68 0.49 25.25
CA PHE A 19 5.77 0.97 24.42
C PHE A 19 5.63 2.46 24.09
N GLU A 20 4.43 2.96 23.79
CA GLU A 20 4.22 4.41 23.54
C GLU A 20 4.64 5.27 24.73
N SER A 21 4.44 4.79 25.98
CA SER A 21 4.89 5.50 27.19
C SER A 21 6.41 5.48 27.41
N THR A 22 7.13 4.62 26.68
CA THR A 22 8.60 4.50 26.75
C THR A 22 9.33 5.25 25.62
N ILE A 23 8.61 5.78 24.64
CA ILE A 23 9.21 6.53 23.52
C ILE A 23 9.50 7.96 23.98
N ALA A 24 10.77 8.37 23.91
CA ALA A 24 11.21 9.72 24.27
C ALA A 24 10.84 10.79 23.21
N TYR A 25 10.34 10.39 22.05
CA TYR A 25 10.02 11.26 20.93
C TYR A 25 8.57 11.76 20.95
N LYS A 26 8.33 12.93 20.36
CA LYS A 26 6.99 13.48 20.21
C LYS A 26 6.21 12.72 19.13
N LYS A 27 4.97 12.34 19.42
CA LYS A 27 4.06 11.79 18.39
C LYS A 27 3.64 12.90 17.43
N ILE A 28 3.76 12.64 16.13
CA ILE A 28 3.30 13.55 15.06
C ILE A 28 2.36 12.83 14.09
N GLU A 29 1.64 13.61 13.28
CA GLU A 29 0.84 13.09 12.18
C GLU A 29 1.66 12.87 10.89
N LYS A 30 1.12 12.11 9.93
CA LYS A 30 1.82 11.73 8.69
C LYS A 30 2.15 12.93 7.79
N ASN A 31 1.29 13.95 7.79
CA ASN A 31 1.45 15.20 7.06
C ASN A 31 2.44 16.17 7.74
N GLU A 32 2.81 15.93 9.00
CA GLU A 32 3.78 16.73 9.75
C GLU A 32 5.22 16.21 9.60
N ILE A 33 5.40 15.05 8.95
CA ILE A 33 6.71 14.47 8.67
C ILE A 33 7.48 15.42 7.75
N GLN A 34 8.65 15.88 8.19
CA GLN A 34 9.53 16.67 7.34
C GLN A 34 10.24 15.73 6.37
N THR A 35 10.17 16.06 5.07
CA THR A 35 10.74 15.26 3.99
C THR A 35 11.82 16.01 3.24
N ARG A 36 12.71 15.27 2.61
CA ARG A 36 13.71 15.76 1.65
C ARG A 36 13.62 14.95 0.36
N LEU A 37 14.25 15.44 -0.70
CA LEU A 37 14.45 14.64 -1.91
C LEU A 37 15.29 13.40 -1.57
N ILE A 38 14.91 12.24 -2.10
CA ILE A 38 15.76 11.06 -2.11
C ILE A 38 17.02 11.33 -2.95
N THR A 39 18.19 10.88 -2.50
CA THR A 39 19.39 10.98 -3.33
C THR A 39 19.42 9.85 -4.36
N GLN A 40 20.22 10.02 -5.42
CA GLN A 40 20.35 8.98 -6.45
C GLN A 40 20.90 7.67 -5.87
N GLU A 41 21.89 7.74 -4.98
CA GLU A 41 22.48 6.56 -4.32
C GLU A 41 21.45 5.82 -3.45
N GLU A 42 20.65 6.56 -2.68
CA GLU A 42 19.58 5.96 -1.86
C GLU A 42 18.51 5.33 -2.73
N PHE A 43 18.12 6.01 -3.81
CA PHE A 43 17.17 5.47 -4.77
C PHE A 43 17.72 4.20 -5.43
N ASP A 44 18.99 4.19 -5.84
CA ASP A 44 19.62 3.05 -6.48
C ASP A 44 19.74 1.85 -5.52
N GLY A 45 19.95 2.09 -4.23
CA GLY A 45 19.97 1.09 -3.16
C GLY A 45 18.61 0.43 -2.86
N LEU A 46 17.49 0.99 -3.34
CA LEU A 46 16.17 0.39 -3.16
C LEU A 46 16.02 -0.91 -3.95
N GLU A 47 15.17 -1.79 -3.44
CA GLU A 47 14.79 -3.04 -4.09
C GLU A 47 13.99 -2.77 -5.38
N PRO A 48 14.15 -3.57 -6.44
CA PRO A 48 13.40 -3.38 -7.69
C PRO A 48 11.88 -3.35 -7.50
N SER A 49 11.36 -4.15 -6.57
CA SER A 49 9.94 -4.19 -6.21
C SER A 49 9.41 -2.89 -5.61
N GLN A 50 10.28 -2.05 -5.05
CA GLN A 50 9.94 -0.72 -4.50
C GLN A 50 9.91 0.36 -5.60
N LYS A 51 10.60 0.12 -6.73
CA LYS A 51 10.73 1.02 -7.89
C LYS A 51 9.76 0.73 -9.03
N GLU A 52 9.23 -0.48 -9.09
CA GLU A 52 8.31 -0.90 -10.14
C GLU A 52 6.91 -1.20 -9.59
N ALA A 53 5.88 -0.57 -10.16
CA ALA A 53 4.52 -1.04 -9.95
C ALA A 53 4.40 -2.43 -10.59
N SER A 54 3.83 -3.40 -9.88
CA SER A 54 3.55 -4.73 -10.45
C SER A 54 2.78 -4.57 -11.77
N LYS A 55 3.48 -4.81 -12.90
CA LYS A 55 2.93 -4.69 -14.26
C LYS A 55 1.69 -5.57 -14.46
N ASN A 56 1.57 -6.63 -13.66
CA ASN A 56 0.53 -7.65 -13.80
C ASN A 56 -0.78 -7.30 -13.08
N LEU A 57 -0.78 -6.40 -12.08
CA LEU A 57 -1.94 -6.28 -11.17
C LEU A 57 -3.03 -5.31 -11.66
N SER A 58 -2.73 -4.44 -12.62
CA SER A 58 -3.58 -3.29 -12.93
C SER A 58 -4.32 -3.44 -14.25
N TYR A 59 -3.63 -3.74 -15.36
CA TYR A 59 -4.27 -3.80 -16.67
C TYR A 59 -4.89 -5.16 -16.99
N VAL A 60 -4.25 -6.26 -16.58
CA VAL A 60 -4.76 -7.62 -16.83
C VAL A 60 -6.04 -7.88 -16.03
N GLY A 61 -6.06 -7.50 -14.74
CA GLY A 61 -7.25 -7.62 -13.90
C GLY A 61 -8.40 -6.73 -14.39
N LEU A 62 -8.10 -5.51 -14.83
CA LEU A 62 -9.09 -4.59 -15.39
C LEU A 62 -9.63 -5.10 -16.73
N ALA A 63 -8.77 -5.68 -17.58
CA ALA A 63 -9.16 -6.34 -18.82
C ALA A 63 -10.04 -7.57 -18.58
N ILE A 64 -9.71 -8.42 -17.59
CA ILE A 64 -10.53 -9.58 -17.21
C ILE A 64 -11.90 -9.13 -16.71
N CYS A 65 -11.97 -8.10 -15.86
CA CYS A 65 -13.24 -7.53 -15.42
C CYS A 65 -14.07 -6.96 -16.57
N LEU A 66 -13.43 -6.25 -17.51
CA LEU A 66 -14.09 -5.73 -18.71
C LEU A 66 -14.64 -6.86 -19.59
N MET A 67 -13.86 -7.93 -19.79
CA MET A 67 -14.29 -9.10 -20.54
C MET A 67 -15.46 -9.83 -19.86
N ALA A 68 -15.41 -10.02 -18.54
CA ALA A 68 -16.50 -10.62 -17.78
C ALA A 68 -17.79 -9.78 -17.87
N CYS A 69 -17.66 -8.44 -17.79
CA CYS A 69 -18.77 -7.53 -18.03
C CYS A 69 -19.36 -7.73 -19.42
N ILE A 70 -18.55 -7.68 -20.49
CA ILE A 70 -19.00 -7.87 -21.88
C ILE A 70 -19.73 -9.21 -22.06
N ILE A 71 -19.25 -10.29 -21.44
CA ILE A 71 -19.89 -11.62 -21.50
C ILE A 71 -21.26 -11.61 -20.81
N VAL A 72 -21.35 -11.03 -19.61
CA VAL A 72 -22.64 -10.89 -18.89
C VAL A 72 -23.61 -10.03 -19.70
N PHE A 73 -23.14 -8.97 -20.34
CA PHE A 73 -23.93 -8.15 -21.25
C PHE A 73 -24.43 -8.97 -22.44
N ALA A 74 -23.54 -9.66 -23.17
CA ALA A 74 -23.91 -10.48 -24.31
C ALA A 74 -24.94 -11.57 -23.94
N ALA A 75 -24.82 -12.16 -22.75
CA ALA A 75 -25.79 -13.13 -22.24
C ALA A 75 -27.17 -12.50 -21.96
N ILE A 76 -27.23 -11.32 -21.32
CA ILE A 76 -28.48 -10.59 -21.08
C ILE A 76 -29.17 -10.19 -22.39
N PHE A 77 -28.40 -9.69 -23.37
CA PHE A 77 -28.90 -9.33 -24.70
C PHE A 77 -29.41 -10.55 -25.50
N SER A 78 -28.77 -11.71 -25.33
CA SER A 78 -29.14 -12.94 -26.04
C SER A 78 -30.37 -13.63 -25.44
N LEU A 79 -30.58 -13.49 -24.12
CA LEU A 79 -31.68 -14.15 -23.41
C LEU A 79 -32.98 -13.33 -23.44
N ASN A 80 -32.92 -12.00 -23.49
CA ASN A 80 -34.09 -11.13 -23.45
C ASN A 80 -34.07 -10.03 -24.53
N PRO A 81 -34.04 -10.38 -25.84
CA PRO A 81 -33.94 -9.39 -26.92
C PRO A 81 -35.14 -8.44 -27.02
N GLY A 82 -36.30 -8.80 -26.45
CA GLY A 82 -37.55 -8.02 -26.54
C GLY A 82 -37.77 -6.98 -25.43
N GLU A 83 -37.05 -7.04 -24.32
CA GLU A 83 -37.29 -6.19 -23.12
C GLU A 83 -36.26 -5.07 -22.92
N ILE A 84 -35.42 -4.82 -23.93
CA ILE A 84 -34.33 -3.85 -23.82
C ILE A 84 -34.87 -2.43 -23.99
N THR A 85 -35.23 -1.82 -22.86
CA THR A 85 -35.63 -0.41 -22.81
C THR A 85 -34.41 0.51 -22.80
N LYS A 86 -34.61 1.78 -23.18
CA LYS A 86 -33.56 2.81 -23.09
C LYS A 86 -33.01 2.96 -21.67
N GLU A 87 -33.85 2.76 -20.66
CA GLU A 87 -33.48 2.86 -19.24
C GLU A 87 -32.50 1.76 -18.84
N THR A 88 -32.71 0.53 -19.31
CA THR A 88 -31.80 -0.60 -19.08
C THR A 88 -30.42 -0.31 -19.67
N VAL A 89 -30.34 0.23 -20.88
CA VAL A 89 -29.06 0.60 -21.53
C VAL A 89 -28.32 1.69 -20.73
N VAL A 90 -29.05 2.71 -20.25
CA VAL A 90 -28.47 3.80 -19.44
C VAL A 90 -27.95 3.28 -18.10
N CYS A 91 -28.74 2.44 -17.41
CA CYS A 91 -28.33 1.87 -16.11
C CYS A 91 -27.06 1.02 -16.25
N LEU A 92 -26.98 0.22 -17.31
CA LEU A 92 -25.82 -0.60 -17.62
C LEU A 92 -24.58 0.24 -17.97
N GLY A 93 -24.75 1.34 -18.72
CA GLY A 93 -23.68 2.30 -18.99
C GLY A 93 -23.11 2.92 -17.72
N LEU A 94 -23.95 3.25 -16.74
CA LEU A 94 -23.53 3.80 -15.45
C LEU A 94 -22.75 2.78 -14.61
N ILE A 95 -23.17 1.51 -14.59
CA ILE A 95 -22.44 0.43 -13.90
C ILE A 95 -21.04 0.29 -14.50
N LEU A 96 -20.95 0.23 -15.84
CA LEU A 96 -19.68 0.06 -16.56
C LEU A 96 -18.73 1.25 -16.32
N LEU A 97 -19.27 2.48 -16.31
CA LEU A 97 -18.53 3.69 -15.96
C LEU A 97 -17.99 3.63 -14.53
N GLY A 98 -18.81 3.19 -13.56
CA GLY A 98 -18.41 3.02 -12.17
C GLY A 98 -17.25 2.02 -12.01
N PHE A 99 -17.28 0.91 -12.75
CA PHE A 99 -16.19 -0.07 -12.76
C PHE A 99 -14.90 0.49 -13.35
N ILE A 100 -14.98 1.23 -14.47
CA ILE A 100 -13.82 1.87 -15.09
C ILE A 100 -13.18 2.86 -14.10
N LEU A 101 -13.99 3.76 -13.52
CA LEU A 101 -13.51 4.75 -12.57
C LEU A 101 -12.90 4.12 -11.31
N GLY A 102 -13.56 3.11 -10.75
CA GLY A 102 -13.05 2.35 -9.60
C GLY A 102 -11.71 1.66 -9.92
N GLY A 103 -11.62 1.06 -11.10
CA GLY A 103 -10.39 0.45 -11.60
C GLY A 103 -9.25 1.46 -11.73
N PHE A 104 -9.49 2.61 -12.39
CA PHE A 104 -8.50 3.70 -12.47
C PHE A 104 -8.03 4.19 -11.10
N GLY A 105 -8.94 4.29 -10.12
CA GLY A 105 -8.59 4.66 -8.74
C GLY A 105 -7.61 3.68 -8.09
N VAL A 106 -7.78 2.38 -8.28
CA VAL A 106 -6.85 1.35 -7.79
C VAL A 106 -5.48 1.48 -8.46
N ILE A 107 -5.45 1.76 -9.77
CA ILE A 107 -4.19 1.93 -10.53
C ILE A 107 -3.41 3.14 -10.05
N LEU A 108 -4.08 4.28 -9.86
CA LEU A 108 -3.46 5.51 -9.38
C LEU A 108 -2.83 5.30 -8.00
N ASN A 109 -3.57 4.67 -7.08
CA ASN A 109 -3.05 4.33 -5.75
C ASN A 109 -1.84 3.39 -5.79
N ALA A 110 -1.82 2.41 -6.71
CA ALA A 110 -0.68 1.51 -6.86
C ALA A 110 0.56 2.23 -7.39
N LYS A 111 0.41 3.15 -8.36
CA LYS A 111 1.51 3.97 -8.87
C LYS A 111 2.07 4.93 -7.83
N ASP A 112 1.21 5.46 -6.96
CA ASP A 112 1.62 6.35 -5.88
C ASP A 112 2.45 5.64 -4.80
N ALA A 113 2.25 4.33 -4.62
CA ALA A 113 3.02 3.50 -3.70
C ALA A 113 4.42 3.12 -4.21
N VAL A 114 4.81 3.53 -5.41
CA VAL A 114 6.14 3.24 -5.98
C VAL A 114 7.09 4.39 -5.71
N MET A 115 8.34 4.10 -5.32
CA MET A 115 9.35 5.13 -5.17
C MET A 115 9.84 5.61 -6.55
N LYS A 116 9.98 6.92 -6.70
CA LYS A 116 10.55 7.58 -7.89
C LYS A 116 11.83 8.34 -7.52
N PRO A 117 12.73 8.62 -8.48
CA PRO A 117 13.97 9.37 -8.23
C PRO A 117 13.76 10.77 -7.64
N ASP A 118 12.60 11.38 -7.88
CA ASP A 118 12.21 12.70 -7.38
C ASP A 118 11.31 12.64 -6.13
N SER A 119 11.20 11.48 -5.50
CA SER A 119 10.32 11.30 -4.35
C SER A 119 10.80 12.06 -3.13
N GLN A 120 9.85 12.69 -2.43
CA GLN A 120 10.06 13.26 -1.11
C GLN A 120 9.96 12.15 -0.06
N ILE A 121 11.05 11.96 0.69
CA ILE A 121 11.19 10.94 1.71
C ILE A 121 11.62 11.52 3.05
N ALA A 122 11.29 10.84 4.13
CA ALA A 122 11.90 11.02 5.43
C ALA A 122 12.65 9.74 5.82
N GLU A 123 13.84 9.91 6.39
CA GLU A 123 14.64 8.80 6.90
C GLU A 123 14.27 8.55 8.36
N GLY A 124 13.96 7.31 8.71
CA GLY A 124 13.63 6.95 10.07
C GLY A 124 14.10 5.55 10.46
N THR A 125 13.78 5.18 11.69
CA THR A 125 14.07 3.88 12.27
C THR A 125 12.76 3.18 12.62
N ALA A 126 12.59 1.93 12.20
CA ALA A 126 11.45 1.11 12.60
C ALA A 126 11.55 0.79 14.09
N ILE A 127 10.57 1.24 14.88
CA ILE A 127 10.57 1.03 16.34
C ILE A 127 9.52 0.00 16.79
N LEU A 128 8.51 -0.27 15.96
CA LEU A 128 7.53 -1.33 16.20
C LEU A 128 6.93 -1.81 14.89
N LEU A 129 6.77 -3.12 14.73
CA LEU A 129 6.18 -3.78 13.58
C LEU A 129 4.83 -4.37 13.98
N ASP A 130 3.79 -4.11 13.19
CA ASP A 130 2.44 -4.60 13.42
C ASP A 130 1.83 -5.20 12.15
N LYS A 131 1.10 -6.30 12.32
CA LYS A 131 0.47 -7.05 11.23
C LYS A 131 -0.98 -7.33 11.58
N VAL A 132 -1.89 -6.60 10.96
CA VAL A 132 -3.33 -6.73 11.20
C VAL A 132 -3.95 -7.59 10.10
N TYR A 133 -4.54 -8.71 10.49
CA TYR A 133 -5.39 -9.52 9.62
C TYR A 133 -6.84 -9.00 9.72
N GLN A 134 -7.38 -8.43 8.63
CA GLN A 134 -8.79 -8.08 8.59
C GLN A 134 -9.64 -9.27 8.12
N ARG A 135 -10.42 -9.87 9.02
CA ARG A 135 -11.46 -10.86 8.65
C ARG A 135 -12.46 -10.23 7.69
N GLY A 136 -12.74 -10.89 6.56
CA GLY A 136 -13.78 -10.48 5.60
C GLY A 136 -13.35 -9.47 4.53
N LYS A 137 -12.11 -8.96 4.56
CA LYS A 137 -11.50 -8.21 3.46
C LYS A 137 -10.30 -8.98 2.92
N SER A 138 -10.11 -8.98 1.60
CA SER A 138 -8.93 -9.59 0.98
C SER A 138 -7.70 -8.72 1.28
N GLY A 139 -6.99 -9.01 2.38
CA GLY A 139 -5.70 -8.35 2.62
C GLY A 139 -5.17 -8.52 4.03
N THR A 140 -3.88 -8.84 4.12
CA THR A 140 -3.08 -8.63 5.33
C THR A 140 -2.54 -7.21 5.27
N HIS A 141 -2.78 -6.42 6.31
CA HIS A 141 -2.25 -5.06 6.41
C HIS A 141 -1.05 -5.02 7.34
N THR A 142 0.10 -4.65 6.79
CA THR A 142 1.36 -4.50 7.51
C THR A 142 1.63 -3.03 7.79
N PHE A 143 1.92 -2.74 9.06
CA PHE A 143 2.17 -1.41 9.57
C PHE A 143 3.48 -1.37 10.34
N VAL A 144 4.14 -0.21 10.31
CA VAL A 144 5.34 0.06 11.08
C VAL A 144 5.18 1.40 11.82
N MET A 145 5.65 1.45 13.05
CA MET A 145 5.89 2.69 13.78
C MET A 145 7.32 3.13 13.52
N VAL A 146 7.52 4.39 13.16
CA VAL A 146 8.82 4.91 12.73
C VAL A 146 9.20 6.11 13.60
N ALA A 147 10.43 6.10 14.13
CA ALA A 147 11.05 7.25 14.76
C ALA A 147 11.93 8.00 13.75
N PHE A 148 11.86 9.32 13.79
CA PHE A 148 12.65 10.25 12.98
C PHE A 148 13.59 11.00 13.93
N ASN A 149 14.83 10.53 14.02
CA ASN A 149 15.78 10.97 15.04
C ASN A 149 16.16 12.45 14.88
N ASP A 150 16.28 12.91 13.64
CA ASP A 150 16.51 14.30 13.24
C ASP A 150 15.39 15.25 13.70
N GLN A 151 14.15 14.75 13.68
CA GLN A 151 12.94 15.50 14.04
C GLN A 151 12.55 15.33 15.51
N GLN A 152 13.23 14.44 16.24
CA GLN A 152 12.85 13.99 17.58
C GLN A 152 11.37 13.59 17.68
N ALA A 153 10.85 12.96 16.63
CA ALA A 153 9.44 12.66 16.47
C ALA A 153 9.22 11.19 16.09
N TYR A 154 8.00 10.69 16.31
CA TYR A 154 7.59 9.39 15.80
C TYR A 154 6.20 9.43 15.19
N VAL A 155 5.97 8.56 14.21
CA VAL A 155 4.66 8.37 13.58
C VAL A 155 4.19 6.95 13.79
N ARG A 156 2.94 6.83 14.19
CA ARG A 156 2.26 5.55 14.34
C ARG A 156 1.71 5.05 13.00
N SER A 157 1.82 3.74 12.80
CA SER A 157 1.03 3.02 11.79
C SER A 157 1.21 3.55 10.37
N ILE A 158 2.46 3.58 9.91
CA ILE A 158 2.81 3.78 8.51
C ILE A 158 2.63 2.47 7.76
N LYS A 159 1.94 2.50 6.62
CA LYS A 159 1.72 1.30 5.81
C LYS A 159 3.04 0.86 5.19
N CYS A 160 3.33 -0.43 5.17
CA CYS A 160 4.39 -1.02 4.34
C CYS A 160 3.81 -2.19 3.57
N ASN A 161 4.46 -2.62 2.49
CA ASN A 161 4.09 -3.86 1.83
C ASN A 161 4.61 -5.07 2.65
N LEU A 162 4.10 -6.27 2.36
CA LEU A 162 4.48 -7.48 3.10
C LEU A 162 5.97 -7.86 2.90
N TYR A 163 6.54 -7.56 1.74
CA TYR A 163 7.95 -7.84 1.45
C TYR A 163 8.87 -7.03 2.35
N ASP A 164 8.68 -5.70 2.34
CA ASP A 164 9.40 -4.75 3.19
C ASP A 164 9.21 -5.08 4.67
N TYR A 165 7.97 -5.37 5.09
CA TYR A 165 7.68 -5.79 6.46
C TYR A 165 8.48 -7.02 6.90
N ASN A 166 8.59 -8.03 6.04
CA ASN A 166 9.32 -9.27 6.36
C ASN A 166 10.85 -9.08 6.35
N MET A 167 11.35 -8.00 5.72
CA MET A 167 12.78 -7.64 5.72
C MET A 167 13.13 -6.68 6.85
N MET A 168 12.15 -6.05 7.49
CA MET A 168 12.36 -5.17 8.64
C MET A 168 12.49 -5.95 9.95
N SER A 169 13.33 -5.42 10.83
CA SER A 169 13.35 -5.72 12.26
C SER A 169 13.20 -4.40 13.03
N VAL A 170 12.92 -4.46 14.33
CA VAL A 170 13.05 -3.28 15.19
C VAL A 170 14.50 -2.79 15.11
N GLY A 171 14.69 -1.50 14.86
CA GLY A 171 15.99 -0.87 14.60
C GLY A 171 16.35 -0.76 13.12
N SER A 172 15.60 -1.35 12.19
CA SER A 172 15.88 -1.20 10.75
C SER A 172 15.72 0.25 10.29
N LYS A 173 16.66 0.71 9.45
CA LYS A 173 16.53 1.96 8.72
C LYS A 173 15.39 1.85 7.70
N VAL A 174 14.56 2.87 7.62
CA VAL A 174 13.42 2.92 6.71
C VAL A 174 13.36 4.27 6.00
N TYR A 175 12.95 4.24 4.74
CA TYR A 175 12.56 5.43 4.01
C TYR A 175 11.05 5.54 4.01
N VAL A 176 10.53 6.71 4.38
CA VAL A 176 9.10 6.98 4.45
C VAL A 176 8.73 7.97 3.36
N LYS A 177 7.96 7.52 2.37
CA LYS A 177 7.37 8.39 1.35
C LYS A 177 6.05 8.94 1.85
N VAL A 178 5.90 10.26 1.81
CA VAL A 178 4.69 10.97 2.28
C VAL A 178 3.93 11.55 1.09
N LYS A 179 2.60 11.40 1.10
CA LYS A 179 1.69 12.01 0.14
C LYS A 179 0.41 12.47 0.84
N GLY A 180 0.32 13.77 1.14
CA GLY A 180 -0.79 14.34 1.90
C GLY A 180 -0.91 13.69 3.29
N SER A 181 -2.07 13.12 3.61
CA SER A 181 -2.32 12.39 4.86
C SER A 181 -1.89 10.91 4.83
N SER A 182 -1.28 10.46 3.73
CA SER A 182 -0.81 9.08 3.56
C SER A 182 0.71 8.97 3.61
N ALA A 183 1.21 7.85 4.14
CA ALA A 183 2.63 7.56 4.21
C ALA A 183 2.86 6.07 3.99
N THR A 184 3.91 5.75 3.23
CA THR A 184 4.37 4.38 2.96
C THR A 184 5.83 4.23 3.37
N ALA A 185 6.14 3.18 4.13
CA ALA A 185 7.49 2.87 4.58
C ALA A 185 8.11 1.75 3.71
N TYR A 186 9.38 1.92 3.40
CA TYR A 186 10.22 1.00 2.63
C TYR A 186 11.46 0.67 3.47
N VAL A 187 11.88 -0.60 3.46
CA VAL A 187 13.13 -0.97 4.14
C VAL A 187 14.31 -0.39 3.35
N ALA A 188 15.24 0.25 4.06
CA ALA A 188 16.50 0.72 3.50
C ALA A 188 17.60 -0.31 3.80
N LYS A 189 18.51 -0.52 2.85
CA LYS A 189 19.70 -1.38 3.02
C LYS A 189 20.89 -0.59 3.54
#